data_AF-X1S4G5-F1
#
_entry.id   AF-X1S4G5-F1
#
_cell.length_a   1.000
_cell.length_b   1.000
_cell.length_c   1.000
_cell.angle_alpha   90.00
_cell.angle_beta   90.00
_cell.angle_gamma   90.00
#
_symmetry.space_group_name_H-M   'P 1'
#
loop_
_entity.id
_entity.type
_entity.pdbx_description
1 polymer ?
#
loop_
_entity_poly.entity_id
_entity_poly.type
_entity_poly.pdbx_seq_one_letter_code
_entity_poly.pdbx_strand_id
1 'polypeptide(L)'
;MTIIKNYLDIVNLIFYKHIMVLTKHYNKDLSEYKKLIKEKVKLTLYCQVELILENFLENENIDSGSSFFSEAEVADQLGVSRPTVNKAFKNLIKKGILTKNRGKRSVVSK
;
A
#
# COMPACT_ATOMS: atom_id res chain seq x y z
N MET A 1 10.59 -16.89 3.69
CA MET A 1 9.34 -17.17 2.94
C MET A 1 8.06 -16.61 3.60
N THR A 2 8.19 -15.80 4.65
CA THR A 2 7.06 -15.18 5.39
C THR A 2 6.60 -13.84 4.78
N ILE A 3 7.51 -13.14 4.10
CA ILE A 3 7.27 -11.79 3.56
C ILE A 3 6.33 -11.82 2.35
N ILE A 4 6.50 -12.80 1.45
CA ILE A 4 5.72 -12.90 0.21
C ILE A 4 4.24 -13.26 0.48
N LYS A 5 3.97 -14.13 1.45
CA LYS A 5 2.58 -14.46 1.87
C LYS A 5 1.85 -13.24 2.43
N ASN A 6 2.59 -12.42 3.16
CA ASN A 6 2.08 -11.25 3.86
C ASN A 6 1.74 -10.09 2.91
N TYR A 7 2.57 -9.92 1.88
CA TYR A 7 2.29 -9.06 0.74
C TYR A 7 1.04 -9.54 -0.01
N LEU A 8 0.93 -10.85 -0.25
CA LEU A 8 -0.24 -11.46 -0.88
C LEU A 8 -1.51 -11.21 -0.07
N ASP A 9 -1.47 -11.20 1.27
CA ASP A 9 -2.66 -11.01 2.12
C ASP A 9 -3.24 -9.59 2.03
N ILE A 10 -2.40 -8.54 2.01
CA ILE A 10 -2.87 -7.16 1.84
C ILE A 10 -3.33 -6.91 0.41
N VAL A 11 -2.56 -7.34 -0.57
CA VAL A 11 -2.95 -7.22 -1.99
C VAL A 11 -4.22 -8.02 -2.24
N ASN A 12 -4.36 -9.23 -1.67
CA ASN A 12 -5.59 -10.00 -1.74
C ASN A 12 -6.74 -9.28 -1.04
N LEU A 13 -6.57 -8.67 0.13
CA LEU A 13 -7.67 -7.95 0.79
C LEU A 13 -8.18 -6.77 -0.05
N ILE A 14 -7.26 -6.02 -0.65
CA ILE A 14 -7.55 -4.89 -1.55
C ILE A 14 -8.21 -5.39 -2.83
N PHE A 15 -7.65 -6.44 -3.44
CA PHE A 15 -8.15 -7.06 -4.66
C PHE A 15 -9.50 -7.74 -4.46
N TYR A 16 -9.71 -8.46 -3.36
CA TYR A 16 -11.00 -9.06 -2.98
C TYR A 16 -12.06 -8.00 -2.78
N LYS A 17 -11.74 -6.87 -2.12
CA LYS A 17 -12.69 -5.76 -1.95
C LYS A 17 -13.10 -5.17 -3.30
N HIS A 18 -12.16 -5.08 -4.25
CA HIS A 18 -12.43 -4.59 -5.61
C HIS A 18 -13.21 -5.60 -6.47
N ILE A 19 -12.84 -6.89 -6.42
CA ILE A 19 -13.53 -8.00 -7.12
C ILE A 19 -14.97 -8.18 -6.59
N MET A 20 -15.20 -8.02 -5.27
CA MET A 20 -16.53 -8.14 -4.68
C MET A 20 -17.49 -7.05 -5.17
N VAL A 21 -16.97 -5.86 -5.49
CA VAL A 21 -17.75 -4.76 -6.09
C VAL A 21 -18.09 -5.05 -7.57
N LEU A 22 -17.27 -5.85 -8.26
CA LEU A 22 -17.35 -6.05 -9.71
C LEU A 22 -18.05 -7.35 -10.17
N THR A 23 -18.28 -8.33 -9.29
CA THR A 23 -18.73 -9.67 -9.73
C THR A 23 -20.05 -10.12 -9.08
N LYS A 24 -21.17 -9.69 -9.69
CA LYS A 24 -22.38 -10.54 -9.73
C LYS A 24 -22.00 -11.84 -10.47
N HIS A 25 -22.33 -12.98 -9.86
CA HIS A 25 -22.05 -14.37 -10.27
C HIS A 25 -20.72 -14.98 -9.79
N TYR A 26 -20.79 -15.54 -8.57
CA TYR A 26 -19.74 -16.24 -7.85
C TYR A 26 -19.89 -17.76 -8.04
N ASN A 27 -18.82 -18.47 -8.45
CA ASN A 27 -18.70 -19.88 -8.08
C ASN A 27 -17.27 -20.43 -8.12
N LYS A 28 -16.55 -20.30 -6.99
CA LYS A 28 -15.87 -21.42 -6.31
C LYS A 28 -15.52 -20.99 -4.87
N ASP A 29 -15.70 -21.91 -3.94
CA ASP A 29 -15.76 -21.68 -2.49
C ASP A 29 -14.43 -21.21 -1.86
N LEU A 30 -14.52 -20.27 -0.91
CA LEU A 30 -13.41 -19.58 -0.22
C LEU A 30 -12.74 -20.44 0.87
N SER A 31 -13.20 -21.67 1.06
CA SER A 31 -12.75 -22.60 2.10
C SER A 31 -11.25 -22.91 2.05
N GLU A 32 -10.59 -22.76 0.90
CA GLU A 32 -9.16 -23.00 0.71
C GLU A 32 -8.26 -21.94 1.38
N TYR A 33 -8.71 -20.68 1.43
CA TYR A 33 -7.96 -19.56 2.02
C TYR A 33 -7.99 -19.56 3.56
N LYS A 34 -8.86 -20.37 4.16
CA LYS A 34 -9.06 -20.49 5.62
C LYS A 34 -7.80 -20.95 6.37
N LYS A 35 -6.90 -21.66 5.68
CA LYS A 35 -5.61 -22.15 6.20
C LYS A 35 -4.51 -21.08 6.22
N LEU A 36 -4.67 -20.00 5.44
CA LEU A 36 -3.71 -18.88 5.36
C LEU A 36 -3.96 -17.83 6.46
N ILE A 37 -5.21 -17.65 6.86
CA ILE A 37 -5.64 -16.63 7.82
C ILE A 37 -5.34 -17.02 9.29
N LYS A 38 -5.31 -18.32 9.60
CA LYS A 38 -5.54 -18.77 10.98
C LYS A 38 -4.38 -18.60 11.97
N GLU A 39 -3.17 -18.16 11.60
CA GLU A 39 -2.05 -18.21 12.56
C GLU A 39 -1.05 -17.03 12.70
N LYS A 40 -0.38 -16.45 11.69
CA LYS A 40 0.90 -15.72 12.02
C LYS A 40 1.34 -14.60 11.07
N VAL A 41 0.67 -13.46 11.10
CA VAL A 41 1.05 -12.37 10.20
C VAL A 41 1.01 -11.00 10.88
N LYS A 42 2.15 -10.52 11.39
CA LYS A 42 2.38 -9.13 11.85
C LYS A 42 3.31 -8.41 10.87
N LEU A 43 2.80 -7.56 9.97
CA LEU A 43 3.64 -6.67 9.17
C LEU A 43 4.22 -5.55 10.02
N THR A 44 5.45 -5.14 9.72
CA THR A 44 5.97 -3.89 10.27
C THR A 44 5.17 -2.70 9.73
N LEU A 45 4.94 -1.68 10.56
CA LEU A 45 4.06 -0.56 10.21
C LEU A 45 4.48 0.18 8.94
N TYR A 46 5.78 0.33 8.66
CA TYR A 46 6.22 1.04 7.45
C TYR A 46 5.89 0.26 6.17
N CYS A 47 5.94 -1.07 6.20
CA CYS A 47 5.52 -1.90 5.06
C CYS A 47 4.01 -1.76 4.79
N GLN A 48 3.21 -1.63 5.85
CA GLN A 48 1.77 -1.40 5.69
C GLN A 48 1.50 -0.03 5.06
N VAL A 49 2.19 1.02 5.54
CA VAL A 49 2.10 2.37 4.96
C VAL A 49 2.51 2.36 3.49
N GLU A 50 3.64 1.72 3.15
CA GLU A 50 4.11 1.60 1.77
C GLU A 50 3.04 1.00 0.86
N LEU A 51 2.46 -0.14 1.23
CA LEU A 51 1.41 -0.80 0.45
C LEU A 51 0.15 0.05 0.28
N ILE A 52 -0.27 0.74 1.33
CA ILE A 52 -1.42 1.65 1.29
C ILE A 52 -1.15 2.78 0.28
N LEU A 53 0.04 3.38 0.31
CA LEU A 53 0.40 4.49 -0.56
C LEU A 53 0.59 4.05 -2.02
N GLU A 54 1.17 2.87 -2.27
CA GLU A 54 1.25 2.30 -3.63
C GLU A 54 -0.14 2.11 -4.20
N ASN A 55 -1.02 1.45 -3.45
CA ASN A 55 -2.39 1.23 -3.89
C ASN A 55 -3.15 2.55 -4.11
N PHE A 56 -2.95 3.55 -3.26
CA PHE A 56 -3.55 4.87 -3.43
C PHE A 56 -3.06 5.55 -4.72
N LEU A 57 -1.75 5.53 -4.97
CA LEU A 57 -1.15 6.12 -6.16
C LEU A 57 -1.58 5.42 -7.45
N GLU A 58 -1.79 4.11 -7.42
CA GLU A 58 -2.29 3.33 -8.56
C GLU A 58 -3.77 3.61 -8.87
N ASN A 59 -4.63 3.71 -7.84
CA ASN A 59 -6.09 3.80 -8.05
C ASN A 59 -6.62 5.22 -8.28
N GLU A 60 -5.98 6.24 -7.70
CA GLU A 60 -6.46 7.63 -7.78
C GLU A 60 -6.09 8.32 -9.09
N ASN A 61 -5.49 7.60 -10.06
CA ASN A 61 -5.06 8.14 -11.36
C ASN A 61 -4.27 9.46 -11.24
N ILE A 62 -3.40 9.55 -10.24
CA ILE A 62 -2.63 10.78 -10.00
C ILE A 62 -1.62 10.96 -11.13
N ASP A 63 -1.65 12.13 -11.77
CA ASP A 63 -0.77 12.46 -12.87
C ASP A 63 0.70 12.51 -12.44
N SER A 64 1.58 12.00 -13.28
CA SER A 64 3.02 12.14 -13.10
C SER A 64 3.42 13.61 -12.99
N GLY A 65 4.33 13.93 -12.07
CA GLY A 65 4.74 15.31 -11.78
C GLY A 65 3.84 16.05 -10.79
N SER A 66 2.69 15.48 -10.41
CA SER A 66 1.84 16.05 -9.36
C SER A 66 2.51 15.98 -8.00
N SER A 67 2.36 17.05 -7.21
CA SER A 67 2.83 17.06 -5.83
C SER A 67 2.06 16.02 -5.01
N PHE A 68 2.79 15.21 -4.27
CA PHE A 68 2.23 14.25 -3.32
C PHE A 68 2.10 14.86 -1.92
N PHE A 69 1.43 14.13 -1.01
CA PHE A 69 1.37 14.47 0.40
C PHE A 69 2.78 14.54 1.04
N SER A 70 2.92 15.39 2.04
CA SER A 70 4.08 15.42 2.91
C SER A 70 4.07 14.26 3.90
N GLU A 71 5.26 13.93 4.44
CA GLU A 71 5.40 12.88 5.44
C GLU A 71 4.59 13.15 6.72
N ALA A 72 4.34 14.43 7.05
CA ALA A 72 3.54 14.82 8.20
C ALA A 72 2.04 14.58 7.93
N GLU A 73 1.53 15.05 6.78
CA GLU A 73 0.12 14.84 6.39
C GLU A 73 -0.23 13.34 6.36
N VAL A 74 0.64 12.51 5.79
CA VAL A 74 0.42 11.04 5.75
C VAL A 74 0.50 10.42 7.15
N ALA A 75 1.42 10.89 8.00
CA ALA A 75 1.53 10.37 9.36
C ALA A 75 0.27 10.67 10.17
N ASP A 76 -0.23 11.91 10.08
CA ASP A 76 -1.44 12.36 10.77
C ASP A 76 -2.68 11.59 10.26
N GLN A 77 -2.81 11.43 8.94
CA GLN A 77 -3.95 10.71 8.33
C GLN A 77 -3.96 9.21 8.68
N LEU A 78 -2.79 8.56 8.78
CA LEU A 78 -2.71 7.12 9.04
C LEU A 78 -2.56 6.76 10.53
N GLY A 79 -2.48 7.74 11.44
CA GLY A 79 -2.13 7.48 12.85
C GLY A 79 -0.70 6.93 13.03
N VAL A 80 0.13 7.24 12.04
CA VAL A 80 1.54 6.95 11.81
C VAL A 80 2.56 7.71 12.68
N SER A 81 3.71 7.13 13.05
CA SER A 81 4.87 7.97 13.34
C SER A 81 5.48 8.52 12.05
N ARG A 82 5.96 9.77 12.05
CA ARG A 82 6.66 10.36 10.88
C ARG A 82 7.86 9.52 10.42
N PRO A 83 8.71 8.94 11.29
CA PRO A 83 9.76 8.02 10.87
C PRO A 83 9.26 6.79 10.11
N THR A 84 8.08 6.25 10.47
CA THR A 84 7.45 5.14 9.76
C THR A 84 7.10 5.55 8.33
N VAL A 85 6.50 6.73 8.15
CA VAL A 85 6.17 7.28 6.83
C VAL A 85 7.43 7.60 6.03
N ASN A 86 8.44 8.23 6.65
CA ASN A 86 9.72 8.53 5.99
C ASN A 86 10.35 7.26 5.40
N LYS A 87 10.30 6.15 6.14
CA LYS A 87 10.83 4.87 5.68
C LYS A 87 10.03 4.30 4.49
N ALA A 88 8.70 4.40 4.53
CA ALA A 88 7.85 4.05 3.39
C ALA A 88 8.16 4.92 2.15
N PHE A 89 8.24 6.25 2.32
CA PHE A 89 8.57 7.19 1.24
C PHE A 89 9.92 6.89 0.60
N LYS A 90 10.95 6.57 1.39
CA LYS A 90 12.26 6.16 0.87
C LYS A 90 12.17 4.91 -0.01
N ASN A 91 11.32 3.96 0.36
CA ASN A 91 11.10 2.76 -0.45
C ASN A 91 10.37 3.09 -1.76
N LEU A 92 9.31 3.91 -1.70
CA LEU A 92 8.60 4.39 -2.90
C LEU A 92 9.52 5.16 -3.85
N ILE A 93 10.42 5.98 -3.31
CA ILE A 93 11.42 6.70 -4.11
C ILE A 93 12.41 5.74 -4.76
N LYS A 94 12.89 4.76 -4.00
CA LYS A 94 13.78 3.72 -4.53
C LYS A 94 13.09 2.89 -5.63
N LYS A 95 11.79 2.68 -5.53
CA LYS A 95 10.96 2.00 -6.54
C LYS A 95 10.66 2.87 -7.76
N GLY A 96 11.00 4.15 -7.73
CA GLY A 96 10.71 5.10 -8.81
C GLY A 96 9.32 5.71 -8.78
N ILE A 97 8.42 5.24 -7.89
CA ILE A 97 7.02 5.66 -7.76
C ILE A 97 6.88 7.13 -7.31
N LEU A 98 7.81 7.57 -6.47
CA LEU A 98 7.94 8.96 -6.05
C LEU A 98 9.32 9.49 -6.41
N THR A 99 9.44 10.78 -6.63
CA THR A 99 10.73 11.47 -6.65
C THR A 99 10.76 12.57 -5.60
N LYS A 100 11.96 12.85 -5.11
CA LYS A 100 12.19 13.85 -4.07
C LYS A 100 13.20 14.88 -4.53
N ASN A 101 12.75 16.12 -4.59
CA ASN A 101 13.62 17.28 -4.73
C ASN A 101 13.86 17.91 -3.36
N ARG A 102 15.13 18.20 -3.01
CA ARG A 102 15.49 18.76 -1.70
C ARG A 102 14.73 20.07 -1.47
N GLY A 103 14.11 20.18 -0.29
CA GLY A 103 13.29 21.35 0.08
C GLY A 103 11.89 21.41 -0.55
N LYS A 104 11.50 20.43 -1.38
CA LYS A 104 10.17 20.36 -2.02
C LYS A 104 9.39 19.13 -1.56
N ARG A 105 8.08 19.12 -1.80
CA ARG A 105 7.23 17.93 -1.63
C ARG A 105 7.70 16.82 -2.58
N SER A 106 7.42 15.58 -2.21
CA SER A 106 7.62 14.46 -3.13
C SER A 106 6.65 14.61 -4.29
N VAL A 107 7.05 14.15 -5.47
CA VAL A 107 6.26 14.23 -6.69
C VAL A 107 6.05 12.82 -7.24
N VAL A 108 4.89 12.57 -7.82
CA VAL A 108 4.58 11.26 -8.43
C VAL A 108 5.45 11.08 -9.67
N SER A 109 6.10 9.93 -9.77
CA SER A 109 6.97 9.55 -10.88
C SER A 109 6.52 8.14 -11.26
N LYS A 110 5.96 7.94 -12.44
CA LYS A 110 5.54 6.60 -12.86
C LYS A 110 6.75 5.78 -13.26
#